data_AF-A0A1F9NKR6-F1
#
_entry.id   AF-A0A1F9NKR6-F1
#
_cell.length_a   1.000
_cell.length_b   1.000
_cell.length_c   1.000
_cell.angle_alpha   90.00
_cell.angle_beta   90.00
_cell.angle_gamma   90.00
#
_symmetry.space_group_name_H-M   'P 1'
#
loop_
_entity.id
_entity.type
_entity.pdbx_description
1 polymer ?
#
loop_
_entity_poly.entity_id
_entity_poly.type
_entity_poly.pdbx_seq_one_letter_code
_entity_poly.pdbx_strand_id
1 'polypeptide(L)'
;MERFLVIVCAAAIGVGFYAWFSRVVDKKPMQEFIFSHLWLLHPNAICYWRAGMALCGFFLYFFTRYQSLAIFIFTFAAILDGVDGVVARSCNLGTKFGEWLDPMCDKLTYLPPLVGFAYAGVMSTELVWILVGVELVGQFFARRILTLLRFSGAANNFGKIKAIICFALVIYCALLDRNPEVINMVDEVMLACIVLASASIVFKFIPNRLYADILSSLNFCCGVASLILTHQHHFAWAIFAIIVGQLFDLFDGRMAIKHGGTKYGPYLDDIADFVSFGLSPAYVIVTKGGSFATLFSYIFFLGVAYRLVRFVTVDKKRIDLPEGIFNGLPSPAGALIVLGAALCVPPDWLWSFAALSVGLMISHIRFAHFGRVILKRIPKPLFFLTSAFIIIFIAFILKTKNAQMFGYLILLAVTLYMIAGRWFQPGRRSA
;
A
#
# COMPACT_ATOMS: atom_id res chain seq x y z
N MET A 1 18.07 -13.00 20.32
CA MET A 1 16.94 -12.77 21.27
C MET A 1 16.94 -11.35 21.85
N GLU A 2 18.06 -10.81 22.35
CA GLU A 2 18.10 -9.48 22.99
C GLU A 2 17.60 -8.34 22.08
N ARG A 3 18.09 -8.23 20.83
CA ARG A 3 17.66 -7.18 19.89
C ARG A 3 16.17 -7.24 19.54
N PHE A 4 15.61 -8.45 19.37
CA PHE A 4 14.19 -8.62 19.09
C PHE A 4 13.35 -8.08 20.24
N LEU A 5 13.73 -8.42 21.49
CA LEU A 5 13.06 -7.90 22.68
C LEU A 5 13.19 -6.38 22.78
N VAL A 6 14.37 -5.82 22.50
CA VAL A 6 14.58 -4.37 22.44
C VAL A 6 13.69 -3.70 21.40
N ILE A 7 13.55 -4.26 20.20
CA ILE A 7 12.66 -3.74 19.14
C ILE A 7 11.21 -3.75 19.61
N VAL A 8 10.74 -4.88 20.17
CA VAL A 8 9.37 -5.01 20.67
C VAL A 8 9.10 -4.03 21.81
N CYS A 9 10.02 -3.91 22.77
CA CYS A 9 9.91 -2.94 23.86
C CYS A 9 9.94 -1.50 23.36
N ALA A 10 10.84 -1.15 22.45
CA ALA A 10 10.94 0.19 21.87
C ALA A 10 9.66 0.56 21.10
N ALA A 11 9.14 -0.36 20.29
CA ALA A 11 7.89 -0.18 19.55
C ALA A 11 6.71 -0.05 20.51
N ALA A 12 6.60 -0.88 21.55
CA ALA A 12 5.54 -0.80 22.54
C ALA A 12 5.56 0.54 23.31
N ILE A 13 6.73 0.96 23.78
CA ILE A 13 6.93 2.24 24.48
C ILE A 13 6.57 3.40 23.56
N GLY A 14 7.09 3.42 22.35
CA GLY A 14 6.85 4.52 21.43
C GLY A 14 5.40 4.58 20.95
N VAL A 15 4.77 3.45 20.62
CA VAL A 15 3.35 3.42 20.24
C VAL A 15 2.47 3.83 21.41
N GLY A 16 2.79 3.38 22.63
CA GLY A 16 2.14 3.81 23.87
C GLY A 16 2.26 5.32 24.06
N PHE A 17 3.47 5.87 23.89
CA PHE A 17 3.74 7.30 23.94
C PHE A 17 2.92 8.09 22.90
N TYR A 18 2.96 7.68 21.63
CA TYR A 18 2.19 8.34 20.57
C TYR A 18 0.68 8.31 20.85
N ALA A 19 0.15 7.16 21.27
CA ALA A 19 -1.26 7.00 21.56
C ALA A 19 -1.71 7.80 22.80
N TRP A 20 -0.86 7.91 23.81
CA TRP A 20 -1.10 8.78 24.97
C TRP A 20 -1.03 10.25 24.55
N PHE A 21 0.07 10.66 23.91
CA PHE A 21 0.32 12.04 23.52
C PHE A 21 -0.75 12.57 22.57
N SER A 22 -1.14 11.78 21.58
CA SER A 22 -2.20 12.15 20.62
C SER A 22 -3.57 12.34 21.26
N ARG A 23 -3.83 11.81 22.47
CA ARG A 23 -5.08 12.06 23.21
C ARG A 23 -4.98 13.22 24.18
N VAL A 24 -3.78 13.47 24.70
CA VAL A 24 -3.56 14.50 25.72
C VAL A 24 -3.29 15.87 25.10
N VAL A 25 -2.71 15.93 23.89
CA VAL A 25 -2.42 17.17 23.14
C VAL A 25 -3.64 18.07 22.91
N ASP A 26 -4.84 17.49 22.85
CA ASP A 26 -6.08 18.25 22.66
C ASP A 26 -6.61 18.87 23.96
N LYS A 27 -6.01 18.54 25.12
CA LYS A 27 -6.40 19.10 26.42
C LYS A 27 -5.66 20.42 26.66
N LYS A 28 -6.39 21.44 27.14
CA LYS A 28 -5.83 22.78 27.44
C LYS A 28 -4.52 22.78 28.24
N PRO A 29 -4.36 21.99 29.33
CA PRO A 29 -3.11 22.00 30.11
C PRO A 29 -1.89 21.55 29.29
N MET A 30 -2.08 20.59 28.36
CA MET A 30 -1.01 20.13 27.50
C MET A 30 -0.68 21.16 26.41
N GLN A 31 -1.69 21.85 25.88
CA GLN A 31 -1.45 22.93 24.93
C GLN A 31 -0.67 24.07 25.58
N GLU A 32 -1.04 24.49 26.79
CA GLU A 32 -0.30 25.49 27.58
C GLU A 32 1.14 25.05 27.86
N PHE A 33 1.35 23.76 28.15
CA PHE A 33 2.69 23.19 28.27
C PHE A 33 3.48 23.27 26.96
N ILE A 34 2.87 22.95 25.82
CA ILE A 34 3.50 23.07 24.50
C ILE A 34 3.86 24.52 24.20
N PHE A 35 2.96 25.46 24.44
CA PHE A 35 3.20 26.89 24.17
C PHE A 35 4.29 27.48 25.08
N SER A 36 4.46 26.97 26.30
CA SER A 36 5.57 27.37 27.17
C SER A 36 6.91 26.72 26.82
N HIS A 37 6.90 25.57 26.11
CA HIS A 37 8.09 24.78 25.77
C HIS A 37 8.27 24.61 24.25
N LEU A 38 8.05 25.67 23.48
CA LEU A 38 8.15 25.63 22.01
C LEU A 38 9.55 25.21 21.52
N TRP A 39 10.63 25.53 22.26
CA TRP A 39 11.98 25.09 21.89
C TRP A 39 12.12 23.56 21.79
N LEU A 40 11.26 22.81 22.50
CA LEU A 40 11.26 21.35 22.53
C LEU A 40 10.11 20.77 21.68
N LEU A 41 8.90 21.32 21.85
CA LEU A 41 7.67 20.73 21.34
C LEU A 41 7.08 21.46 20.14
N HIS A 42 7.67 22.55 19.66
CA HIS A 42 7.28 23.12 18.38
C HIS A 42 7.51 22.06 17.27
N PRO A 43 6.60 21.91 16.28
CA PRO A 43 6.73 20.90 15.23
C PRO A 43 8.12 20.88 14.57
N ASN A 44 8.62 22.05 14.14
CA ASN A 44 9.96 22.17 13.56
C ASN A 44 11.09 21.74 14.52
N ALA A 45 10.95 22.00 15.83
CA ALA A 45 11.95 21.58 16.82
C ALA A 45 11.96 20.06 16.96
N ILE A 46 10.79 19.42 16.98
CA ILE A 46 10.66 17.96 16.98
C ILE A 46 11.36 17.37 15.74
N CYS A 47 11.20 17.97 14.55
CA CYS A 47 11.89 17.52 13.33
C CYS A 47 13.43 17.58 13.48
N TYR A 48 13.97 18.63 14.09
CA TYR A 48 15.40 18.75 14.35
C TYR A 48 15.90 17.72 15.37
N TRP A 49 15.18 17.56 16.49
CA TRP A 49 15.49 16.57 17.50
C TRP A 49 15.47 15.16 16.92
N ARG A 50 14.48 14.83 16.10
CA ARG A 50 14.37 13.55 15.37
C ARG A 50 15.61 13.28 14.51
N ALA A 51 16.03 14.25 13.70
CA ALA A 51 17.21 14.11 12.86
C ALA A 51 18.51 13.97 13.69
N GLY A 52 18.65 14.76 14.76
CA GLY A 52 19.79 14.66 15.68
C GLY A 52 19.85 13.32 16.42
N MET A 53 18.69 12.81 16.86
CA MET A 53 18.55 11.48 17.44
C MET A 53 18.98 10.40 16.45
N ALA A 54 18.53 10.45 15.20
CA ALA A 54 18.94 9.47 14.19
C ALA A 54 20.44 9.53 13.89
N LEU A 55 21.05 10.73 13.85
CA LEU A 55 22.49 10.86 13.71
C LEU A 55 23.24 10.24 14.90
N CYS A 56 22.79 10.50 16.12
CA CYS A 56 23.34 9.86 17.33
C CYS A 56 23.18 8.33 17.27
N GLY A 57 21.99 7.84 16.90
CA GLY A 57 21.71 6.41 16.70
C GLY A 57 22.62 5.78 15.66
N PHE A 58 22.90 6.48 14.54
CA PHE A 58 23.84 6.05 13.52
C PHE A 58 25.25 5.85 14.09
N PHE A 59 25.78 6.85 14.80
CA PHE A 59 27.10 6.73 15.42
C PHE A 59 27.15 5.59 16.45
N LEU A 60 26.14 5.50 17.31
CA LEU A 60 26.05 4.44 18.32
C LEU A 60 25.98 3.05 17.69
N TYR A 61 25.28 2.88 16.57
CA TYR A 61 25.12 1.58 15.92
C TYR A 61 26.39 1.11 15.21
N PHE A 62 27.00 1.96 14.38
CA PHE A 62 28.08 1.56 13.47
C PHE A 62 29.49 1.74 14.08
N PHE A 63 29.66 2.61 15.07
CA PHE A 63 30.99 2.96 15.61
C PHE A 63 31.17 2.61 17.10
N THR A 64 30.12 2.13 17.78
CA THR A 64 30.20 1.77 19.20
C THR A 64 29.61 0.39 19.49
N ARG A 65 29.69 -0.06 20.75
CA ARG A 65 29.08 -1.32 21.21
C ARG A 65 27.59 -1.20 21.57
N TYR A 66 27.02 0.01 21.60
CA TYR A 66 25.66 0.28 22.10
C TYR A 66 24.57 0.15 21.03
N GLN A 67 24.58 -0.95 20.27
CA GLN A 67 23.66 -1.17 19.15
C GLN A 67 22.19 -1.27 19.58
N SER A 68 21.92 -1.86 20.75
CA SER A 68 20.55 -1.94 21.31
C SER A 68 19.95 -0.56 21.59
N LEU A 69 20.76 0.37 22.13
CA LEU A 69 20.33 1.74 22.37
C LEU A 69 20.06 2.49 21.06
N ALA A 70 20.89 2.28 20.04
CA ALA A 70 20.67 2.86 18.72
C ALA A 70 19.35 2.40 18.09
N ILE A 71 19.00 1.11 18.21
CA ILE A 71 17.71 0.57 17.73
C ILE A 71 16.53 1.25 18.44
N PHE A 72 16.64 1.44 19.77
CA PHE A 72 15.63 2.17 20.52
C PHE A 72 15.49 3.60 20.01
N ILE A 73 16.61 4.30 19.79
CA ILE A 73 16.64 5.68 19.27
C ILE A 73 16.01 5.76 17.87
N PHE A 74 16.37 4.87 16.93
CA PHE A 74 15.76 4.84 15.59
C PHE A 74 14.25 4.61 15.64
N THR A 75 13.81 3.67 16.48
CA THR A 75 12.39 3.34 16.65
C THR A 75 11.63 4.52 17.22
N PHE A 76 12.18 5.17 18.25
CA PHE A 76 11.55 6.32 18.88
C PHE A 76 11.53 7.55 17.95
N ALA A 77 12.62 7.80 17.20
CA ALA A 77 12.70 8.87 16.21
C ALA A 77 11.65 8.69 15.09
N ALA A 78 11.44 7.47 14.61
CA ALA A 78 10.38 7.16 13.64
C ALA A 78 8.97 7.45 14.18
N ILE A 79 8.76 7.36 15.49
CA ILE A 79 7.46 7.62 16.12
C ILE A 79 7.23 9.11 16.35
N LEU A 80 8.31 9.88 16.60
CA LEU A 80 8.24 11.34 16.70
C LEU A 80 7.75 12.01 15.41
N ASP A 81 7.88 11.35 14.26
CA ASP A 81 7.28 11.76 12.98
C ASP A 81 5.74 11.78 12.98
N GLY A 82 5.12 10.96 13.81
CA GLY A 82 3.69 11.12 14.04
C GLY A 82 3.38 12.35 14.90
N VAL A 83 4.27 12.64 15.86
CA VAL A 83 4.03 13.58 16.96
C VAL A 83 4.10 15.02 16.49
N ASP A 84 5.10 15.39 15.68
CA ASP A 84 5.21 16.75 15.12
C ASP A 84 3.95 17.17 14.34
N GLY A 85 3.40 16.27 13.52
CA GLY A 85 2.19 16.49 12.76
C GLY A 85 0.95 16.56 13.64
N VAL A 86 0.90 15.81 14.74
CA VAL A 86 -0.16 15.90 15.75
C VAL A 86 -0.13 17.27 16.44
N VAL A 87 1.04 17.72 16.91
CA VAL A 87 1.20 19.05 17.52
C VAL A 87 0.85 20.15 16.54
N ALA A 88 1.33 20.07 15.29
CA ALA A 88 1.06 21.08 14.27
C ALA A 88 -0.44 21.27 14.03
N ARG A 89 -1.23 20.18 14.01
CA ARG A 89 -2.68 20.22 13.80
C ARG A 89 -3.45 20.64 15.04
N SER A 90 -3.12 20.09 16.21
CA SER A 90 -3.88 20.36 17.45
C SER A 90 -3.60 21.75 18.03
N CYS A 91 -2.38 22.28 17.86
CA CYS A 91 -2.00 23.60 18.36
C CYS A 91 -1.97 24.68 17.26
N ASN A 92 -2.35 24.34 16.02
CA ASN A 92 -2.30 25.24 14.86
C ASN A 92 -0.93 25.91 14.63
N LEU A 93 0.15 25.15 14.86
CA LEU A 93 1.55 25.60 14.75
C LEU A 93 2.19 25.25 13.39
N GLY A 94 1.37 25.05 12.35
CA GLY A 94 1.86 24.76 11.01
C GLY A 94 2.58 25.96 10.39
N THR A 95 3.75 25.72 9.77
CA THR A 95 4.54 26.78 9.10
C THR A 95 4.96 26.33 7.69
N LYS A 96 5.06 27.27 6.74
CA LYS A 96 5.56 26.99 5.38
C LYS A 96 6.98 26.40 5.39
N PHE A 97 7.82 26.89 6.31
CA PHE A 97 9.15 26.34 6.52
C PHE A 97 9.08 24.91 7.05
N GLY A 98 8.19 24.63 8.02
CA GLY A 98 7.95 23.28 8.53
C GLY A 98 7.49 22.30 7.45
N GLU A 99 6.59 22.70 6.55
CA GLU A 99 6.16 21.87 5.41
C GLU A 99 7.31 21.52 4.44
N TRP A 100 8.35 22.36 4.42
CA TRP A 100 9.57 22.09 3.67
C TRP A 100 10.54 21.20 4.45
N LEU A 101 10.76 21.53 5.73
CA LEU A 101 11.72 20.93 6.65
C LEU A 101 11.35 19.49 7.00
N ASP A 102 10.08 19.21 7.28
CA ASP A 102 9.64 17.91 7.78
C ASP A 102 10.01 16.75 6.83
N PRO A 103 9.68 16.80 5.52
CA PRO A 103 10.15 15.80 4.56
C PRO A 103 11.67 15.70 4.39
N MET A 104 12.42 16.75 4.73
CA MET A 104 13.89 16.69 4.76
C MET A 104 14.38 15.95 5.99
N CYS A 105 13.85 16.28 7.16
CA CYS A 105 14.16 15.59 8.41
C CYS A 105 13.81 14.11 8.34
N ASP A 106 12.71 13.72 7.68
CA ASP A 106 12.38 12.31 7.45
C ASP A 106 13.53 11.57 6.76
N LYS A 107 14.00 12.12 5.63
CA LYS A 107 15.07 11.56 4.82
C LYS A 107 16.37 11.46 5.60
N LEU A 108 16.70 12.49 6.38
CA LEU A 108 17.87 12.47 7.26
C LEU A 108 17.75 11.45 8.40
N THR A 109 16.52 11.07 8.77
CA THR A 109 16.29 10.11 9.85
C THR A 109 16.47 8.66 9.37
N TYR A 110 16.06 8.32 8.15
CA TYR A 110 16.20 6.94 7.62
C TYR A 110 17.34 6.73 6.61
N LEU A 111 17.73 7.70 5.78
CA LEU A 111 18.74 7.46 4.74
C LEU A 111 20.13 7.17 5.31
N PRO A 112 20.68 7.92 6.29
CA PRO A 112 22.01 7.64 6.80
C PRO A 112 22.13 6.24 7.44
N PRO A 113 21.18 5.76 8.28
CA PRO A 113 21.18 4.38 8.74
C PRO A 113 21.13 3.35 7.60
N LEU A 114 20.30 3.55 6.57
CA LEU A 114 20.23 2.64 5.42
C LEU A 114 21.56 2.59 4.65
N VAL A 115 22.20 3.74 4.42
CA VAL A 115 23.55 3.81 3.82
C VAL A 115 24.57 3.05 4.69
N GLY A 116 24.53 3.22 6.00
CA GLY A 116 25.37 2.47 6.93
C GLY A 116 25.17 0.95 6.81
N PHE A 117 23.92 0.49 6.74
CA PHE A 117 23.59 -0.92 6.56
C PHE A 117 24.05 -1.48 5.20
N ALA A 118 24.03 -0.66 4.15
CA ALA A 118 24.55 -1.02 2.84
C ALA A 118 26.05 -1.30 2.89
N TYR A 119 26.81 -0.40 3.52
CA TYR A 119 28.26 -0.58 3.69
C TYR A 119 28.63 -1.65 4.73
N ALA A 120 27.72 -1.99 5.64
CA ALA A 120 27.84 -3.15 6.52
C ALA A 120 27.53 -4.49 5.81
N GLY A 121 27.12 -4.47 4.53
CA GLY A 121 26.85 -5.65 3.73
C GLY A 121 25.47 -6.29 3.95
N VAL A 122 24.54 -5.59 4.63
CA VAL A 122 23.18 -6.10 4.90
C VAL A 122 22.25 -5.93 3.69
N MET A 123 22.53 -4.95 2.83
CA MET A 123 21.71 -4.58 1.66
C MET A 123 22.56 -4.13 0.48
N SER A 124 21.96 -4.13 -0.72
CA SER A 124 22.63 -3.65 -1.93
C SER A 124 22.96 -2.15 -1.85
N THR A 125 24.25 -1.83 -2.02
CA THR A 125 24.75 -0.46 -2.10
C THR A 125 24.17 0.29 -3.29
N GLU A 126 23.99 -0.39 -4.43
CA GLU A 126 23.40 0.17 -5.64
C GLU A 126 21.96 0.65 -5.40
N LEU A 127 21.12 -0.19 -4.78
CA LEU A 127 19.72 0.15 -4.52
C LEU A 127 19.58 1.34 -3.56
N VAL A 128 20.41 1.40 -2.52
CA VAL A 128 20.39 2.52 -1.57
C VAL A 128 20.77 3.83 -2.25
N TRP A 129 21.82 3.83 -3.08
CA TRP A 129 22.23 5.05 -3.78
C TRP A 129 21.20 5.48 -4.84
N ILE A 130 20.51 4.53 -5.49
CA ILE A 130 19.35 4.84 -6.34
C ILE A 130 18.26 5.54 -5.51
N LEU A 131 17.90 5.00 -4.34
CA LEU A 131 16.91 5.63 -3.46
C LEU A 131 17.34 7.04 -3.05
N VAL A 132 18.59 7.22 -2.60
CA VAL A 132 19.14 8.52 -2.23
C VAL A 132 19.04 9.51 -3.39
N GLY A 133 19.45 9.10 -4.60
CA GLY A 133 19.36 9.93 -5.79
C GLY A 133 17.93 10.37 -6.10
N VAL A 134 16.99 9.43 -6.11
CA VAL A 134 15.56 9.70 -6.34
C VAL A 134 15.01 10.66 -5.26
N GLU A 135 15.34 10.46 -3.98
CA GLU A 135 14.88 11.32 -2.89
C GLU A 135 15.42 12.75 -2.96
N LEU A 136 16.69 12.91 -3.38
CA LEU A 136 17.33 14.22 -3.57
C LEU A 136 16.72 14.96 -4.76
N VAL A 137 16.54 14.27 -5.90
CA VAL A 137 15.83 14.81 -7.07
C VAL A 137 14.41 15.23 -6.67
N GLY A 138 13.70 14.39 -5.92
CA GLY A 138 12.35 14.71 -5.45
C GLY A 138 12.29 15.89 -4.48
N GLN A 139 13.30 16.05 -3.61
CA GLN A 139 13.34 17.12 -2.61
C GLN A 139 13.74 18.46 -3.18
N PHE A 140 14.82 18.49 -3.96
CA PHE A 140 15.46 19.73 -4.39
C PHE A 140 15.05 20.14 -5.80
N PHE A 141 15.05 19.19 -6.74
CA PHE A 141 14.74 19.49 -8.13
C PHE A 141 13.23 19.62 -8.34
N ALA A 142 12.47 18.56 -8.04
CA ALA A 142 11.04 18.54 -8.33
C ALA A 142 10.27 19.61 -7.54
N ARG A 143 10.59 19.78 -6.25
CA ARG A 143 9.93 20.78 -5.41
C ARG A 143 10.24 22.21 -5.85
N ARG A 144 11.50 22.51 -6.23
CA ARG A 144 11.88 23.84 -6.75
C ARG A 144 11.14 24.16 -8.05
N ILE A 145 11.05 23.21 -8.97
CA ILE A 145 10.27 23.38 -10.21
C ILE A 145 8.80 23.64 -9.92
N LEU A 146 8.18 22.89 -9.00
CA LEU A 146 6.78 23.09 -8.63
C LEU A 146 6.53 24.49 -8.04
N THR A 147 7.45 24.98 -7.21
CA THR A 147 7.38 26.36 -6.68
C THR A 147 7.50 27.40 -7.79
N LEU A 148 8.39 27.19 -8.78
CA LEU A 148 8.51 28.07 -9.94
C LEU A 148 7.23 28.06 -10.80
N LEU A 149 6.62 26.89 -10.98
CA LEU A 149 5.36 26.71 -11.73
C LEU A 149 4.11 27.12 -10.92
N ARG A 150 4.28 27.67 -9.70
CA ARG A 150 3.19 28.05 -8.77
C ARG A 150 2.21 26.91 -8.45
N PHE A 151 2.63 25.65 -8.62
CA PHE A 151 1.85 24.50 -8.18
C PHE A 151 2.19 24.15 -6.73
N SER A 152 1.16 23.75 -5.97
CA SER A 152 1.37 23.27 -4.60
C SER A 152 2.06 21.90 -4.63
N GLY A 153 3.31 21.85 -4.16
CA GLY A 153 4.08 20.61 -3.99
C GLY A 153 3.67 19.81 -2.75
N ALA A 154 2.36 19.68 -2.51
CA ALA A 154 1.80 19.01 -1.34
C ALA A 154 2.22 17.53 -1.27
N ALA A 155 2.29 17.00 -0.04
CA ALA A 155 2.63 15.61 0.19
C ALA A 155 1.53 14.68 -0.36
N ASN A 156 1.92 13.69 -1.16
CA ASN A 156 1.04 12.65 -1.66
C ASN A 156 1.14 11.37 -0.82
N ASN A 157 0.18 10.45 -1.02
CA ASN A 157 0.11 9.21 -0.24
C ASN A 157 1.33 8.30 -0.48
N PHE A 158 1.89 8.28 -1.69
CA PHE A 158 3.08 7.49 -2.04
C PHE A 158 4.28 7.86 -1.16
N GLY A 159 4.54 9.15 -0.98
CA GLY A 159 5.64 9.64 -0.15
C GLY A 159 5.52 9.23 1.32
N LYS A 160 4.29 9.27 1.86
CA LYS A 160 3.99 8.88 3.25
C LYS A 160 4.16 7.38 3.48
N ILE A 161 3.60 6.55 2.58
CA ILE A 161 3.73 5.09 2.67
C ILE A 161 5.21 4.69 2.59
N LYS A 162 5.95 5.26 1.63
CA LYS A 162 7.39 5.02 1.48
C LYS A 162 8.18 5.39 2.74
N ALA A 163 7.90 6.54 3.36
CA ALA A 163 8.60 6.96 4.58
C ALA A 163 8.42 5.94 5.72
N ILE A 164 7.18 5.48 5.95
CA ILE A 164 6.87 4.43 6.94
C ILE A 164 7.65 3.14 6.64
N ILE A 165 7.69 2.72 5.37
CA ILE A 165 8.44 1.52 4.96
C ILE A 165 9.93 1.72 5.18
N CYS A 166 10.51 2.89 4.86
CA CYS A 166 11.93 3.17 5.07
C CYS A 166 12.30 3.12 6.57
N PHE A 167 11.46 3.66 7.45
CA PHE A 167 11.65 3.54 8.90
C PHE A 167 11.59 2.09 9.36
N ALA A 168 10.60 1.32 8.89
CA ALA A 168 10.52 -0.11 9.17
C ALA A 168 11.75 -0.87 8.64
N LEU A 169 12.28 -0.48 7.48
CA LEU A 169 13.44 -1.07 6.85
C LEU A 169 14.71 -0.86 7.67
N VAL A 170 14.91 0.31 8.28
CA VAL A 170 16.03 0.56 9.22
C VAL A 170 15.99 -0.42 10.40
N ILE A 171 14.82 -0.57 11.03
CA ILE A 171 14.64 -1.49 12.17
C ILE A 171 14.86 -2.94 11.74
N TYR A 172 14.36 -3.30 10.56
CA TYR A 172 14.49 -4.64 10.01
C TYR A 172 15.94 -4.99 9.62
N CYS A 173 16.70 -4.06 9.06
CA CYS A 173 18.14 -4.24 8.83
C CYS A 173 18.90 -4.46 10.14
N ALA A 174 18.55 -3.72 11.18
CA ALA A 174 19.15 -3.87 12.50
C ALA A 174 18.83 -5.25 13.14
N LEU A 175 17.69 -5.84 12.80
CA LEU A 175 17.34 -7.21 13.20
C LEU A 175 18.16 -8.25 12.44
N LEU A 176 18.30 -8.09 11.12
CA LEU A 176 19.03 -9.02 10.24
C LEU A 176 20.53 -9.10 10.53
N ASP A 177 21.17 -7.98 10.84
CA ASP A 177 22.61 -7.88 11.13
C ASP A 177 23.12 -8.90 12.17
N ARG A 178 22.26 -9.40 13.08
CA ARG A 178 22.63 -10.45 14.05
C ARG A 178 21.77 -11.71 14.00
N ASN A 179 20.80 -11.79 13.09
CA ASN A 179 19.94 -12.95 12.94
C ASN A 179 19.84 -13.32 11.46
N PRO A 180 20.89 -13.93 10.87
CA PRO A 180 20.90 -14.28 9.45
C PRO A 180 19.85 -15.36 9.09
N GLU A 181 19.29 -16.04 10.08
CA GLU A 181 18.17 -17.00 9.90
C GLU A 181 16.86 -16.32 9.48
N VAL A 182 16.70 -15.02 9.76
CA VAL A 182 15.53 -14.26 9.29
C VAL A 182 15.65 -14.10 7.78
N ILE A 183 14.60 -14.48 7.06
CA ILE A 183 14.51 -14.35 5.60
C ILE A 183 14.85 -12.92 5.21
N ASN A 184 15.95 -12.67 4.49
CA ASN A 184 16.37 -11.33 4.07
C ASN A 184 15.55 -10.85 2.86
N MET A 185 14.57 -9.98 3.09
CA MET A 185 13.76 -9.32 2.05
C MET A 185 14.11 -7.83 1.84
N VAL A 186 15.31 -7.43 2.26
CA VAL A 186 15.69 -6.01 2.35
C VAL A 186 15.73 -5.34 0.98
N ASP A 187 16.32 -5.99 -0.01
CA ASP A 187 16.44 -5.45 -1.36
C ASP A 187 15.08 -5.37 -2.07
N GLU A 188 14.20 -6.36 -1.85
CA GLU A 188 12.84 -6.35 -2.40
C GLU A 188 12.00 -5.22 -1.81
N VAL A 189 12.11 -4.97 -0.50
CA VAL A 189 11.44 -3.83 0.15
C VAL A 189 12.06 -2.49 -0.29
N MET A 190 13.38 -2.43 -0.47
CA MET A 190 14.08 -1.24 -0.97
C MET A 190 13.62 -0.88 -2.38
N LEU A 191 13.50 -1.87 -3.27
CA LEU A 191 12.98 -1.67 -4.62
C LEU A 191 11.56 -1.09 -4.59
N ALA A 192 10.69 -1.58 -3.70
CA ALA A 192 9.36 -1.02 -3.52
C ALA A 192 9.41 0.44 -3.05
N CYS A 193 10.33 0.80 -2.15
CA CYS A 193 10.57 2.19 -1.74
C CYS A 193 11.00 3.08 -2.91
N ILE A 194 11.92 2.61 -3.77
CA ILE A 194 12.37 3.34 -4.96
C ILE A 194 11.20 3.60 -5.92
N VAL A 195 10.36 2.57 -6.16
CA VAL A 195 9.17 2.69 -7.01
C VAL A 195 8.19 3.72 -6.42
N LEU A 196 7.90 3.66 -5.12
CA LEU A 196 7.02 4.62 -4.45
C LEU A 196 7.60 6.04 -4.45
N ALA A 197 8.91 6.19 -4.26
CA ALA A 197 9.60 7.48 -4.32
C ALA A 197 9.48 8.10 -5.73
N SER A 198 9.75 7.28 -6.76
CA SER A 198 9.65 7.68 -8.16
C SER A 198 8.21 8.05 -8.53
N ALA A 199 7.23 7.23 -8.14
CA ALA A 199 5.81 7.55 -8.31
C ALA A 199 5.44 8.86 -7.59
N SER A 200 5.93 9.07 -6.36
CA SER A 200 5.68 10.31 -5.62
C SER A 200 6.16 11.56 -6.38
N ILE A 201 7.27 11.46 -7.13
CA ILE A 201 7.78 12.56 -7.96
C ILE A 201 6.91 12.74 -9.20
N VAL A 202 6.69 11.67 -9.96
CA VAL A 202 5.94 11.71 -11.22
C VAL A 202 4.54 12.28 -11.01
N PHE A 203 3.81 11.78 -10.00
CA PHE A 203 2.45 12.24 -9.73
C PHE A 203 2.39 13.72 -9.30
N LYS A 204 3.47 14.34 -8.81
CA LYS A 204 3.46 15.79 -8.50
C LYS A 204 3.37 16.67 -9.75
N PHE A 205 3.82 16.18 -10.91
CA PHE A 205 3.79 16.93 -12.16
C PHE A 205 2.54 16.68 -12.99
N ILE A 206 1.75 15.66 -12.63
CA ILE A 206 0.56 15.26 -13.35
C ILE A 206 -0.65 15.99 -12.74
N PRO A 207 -1.51 16.61 -13.56
CA PRO A 207 -2.77 17.17 -13.10
C PRO A 207 -3.63 16.13 -12.38
N ASN A 208 -4.11 16.45 -11.17
CA ASN A 208 -4.87 15.52 -10.32
C ASN A 208 -6.09 14.89 -11.03
N ARG A 209 -6.71 15.60 -11.98
CA ARG A 209 -7.86 15.10 -12.76
C ARG A 209 -7.55 13.88 -13.64
N LEU A 210 -6.28 13.64 -13.97
CA LEU A 210 -5.83 12.53 -14.82
C LEU A 210 -5.44 11.29 -14.01
N TYR A 211 -5.46 11.37 -12.67
CA TYR A 211 -5.01 10.27 -11.83
C TYR A 211 -5.84 9.01 -12.03
N ALA A 212 -7.16 9.14 -12.18
CA ALA A 212 -8.05 8.00 -12.43
C ALA A 212 -7.69 7.32 -13.76
N ASP A 213 -7.62 8.09 -14.86
CA ASP A 213 -7.34 7.57 -16.19
C ASP A 213 -5.96 6.88 -16.28
N ILE A 214 -4.95 7.42 -15.60
CA ILE A 214 -3.61 6.79 -15.53
C ILE A 214 -3.67 5.47 -14.77
N LEU A 215 -4.39 5.41 -13.66
CA LEU A 215 -4.53 4.19 -12.87
C LEU A 215 -5.29 3.11 -13.66
N SER A 216 -6.38 3.45 -14.36
CA SER A 216 -7.09 2.50 -15.23
C SER A 216 -6.21 2.05 -16.42
N SER A 217 -5.40 2.95 -16.98
CA SER A 217 -4.41 2.58 -18.01
C SER A 217 -3.36 1.60 -17.49
N LEU A 218 -2.86 1.82 -16.27
CA LEU A 218 -1.90 0.91 -15.64
C LEU A 218 -2.55 -0.45 -15.32
N ASN A 219 -3.82 -0.48 -14.89
CA ASN A 219 -4.59 -1.71 -14.73
C ASN A 219 -4.66 -2.48 -16.07
N PHE A 220 -5.02 -1.80 -17.15
CA PHE A 220 -5.04 -2.42 -18.49
C PHE A 220 -3.67 -3.00 -18.88
N CYS A 221 -2.58 -2.25 -18.68
CA CYS A 221 -1.22 -2.74 -18.94
C CYS A 221 -0.87 -3.98 -18.10
N CYS A 222 -1.30 -4.01 -16.84
CA CYS A 222 -1.16 -5.19 -15.97
C CYS A 222 -1.92 -6.41 -16.52
N GLY A 223 -3.14 -6.22 -17.03
CA GLY A 223 -3.90 -7.25 -17.72
C GLY A 223 -3.16 -7.81 -18.95
N VAL A 224 -2.67 -6.93 -19.82
CA VAL A 224 -1.89 -7.35 -21.01
C VAL A 224 -0.60 -8.09 -20.61
N ALA A 225 0.13 -7.58 -19.62
CA ALA A 225 1.32 -8.25 -19.10
C ALA A 225 0.99 -9.64 -18.55
N SER A 226 -0.15 -9.81 -17.87
CA SER A 226 -0.63 -11.10 -17.39
C SER A 226 -0.88 -12.09 -18.52
N LEU A 227 -1.47 -11.64 -19.64
CA LEU A 227 -1.68 -12.49 -20.81
C LEU A 227 -0.35 -13.00 -21.39
N ILE A 228 0.63 -12.11 -21.55
CA ILE A 228 1.97 -12.45 -22.06
C ILE A 228 2.67 -13.46 -21.12
N LEU A 229 2.64 -13.20 -19.81
CA LEU A 229 3.27 -14.08 -18.82
C LEU A 229 2.56 -15.44 -18.71
N THR A 230 1.23 -15.46 -18.85
CA THR A 230 0.44 -16.70 -18.88
C THR A 230 0.82 -17.54 -20.10
N HIS A 231 0.99 -16.92 -21.27
CA HIS A 231 1.42 -17.60 -22.48
C HIS A 231 2.81 -18.25 -22.32
N GLN A 232 3.71 -17.58 -21.59
CA GLN A 232 5.03 -18.12 -21.23
C GLN A 232 5.00 -19.12 -20.06
N HIS A 233 3.81 -19.54 -19.61
CA HIS A 233 3.60 -20.42 -18.45
C HIS A 233 4.14 -19.87 -17.10
N HIS A 234 4.44 -18.58 -17.01
CA HIS A 234 4.85 -17.90 -15.79
C HIS A 234 3.64 -17.45 -14.94
N PHE A 235 2.82 -18.42 -14.52
CA PHE A 235 1.52 -18.16 -13.88
C PHE A 235 1.59 -17.31 -12.60
N ALA A 236 2.59 -17.52 -11.74
CA ALA A 236 2.71 -16.74 -10.50
C ALA A 236 2.94 -15.25 -10.80
N TRP A 237 3.81 -14.94 -11.77
CA TRP A 237 4.05 -13.55 -12.21
C TRP A 237 2.86 -12.97 -12.96
N ALA A 238 2.17 -13.77 -13.77
CA ALA A 238 0.95 -13.35 -14.45
C ALA A 238 -0.15 -12.94 -13.46
N ILE A 239 -0.34 -13.74 -12.40
CA ILE A 239 -1.31 -13.45 -11.34
C ILE A 239 -0.87 -12.25 -10.50
N PHE A 240 0.43 -12.13 -10.21
CA PHE A 240 0.98 -10.97 -9.55
C PHE A 240 0.69 -9.67 -10.32
N ALA A 241 0.83 -9.67 -11.64
CA ALA A 241 0.47 -8.52 -12.48
C ALA A 241 -1.02 -8.14 -12.31
N ILE A 242 -1.94 -9.11 -12.26
CA ILE A 242 -3.38 -8.83 -12.03
C ILE A 242 -3.63 -8.24 -10.64
N ILE A 243 -2.94 -8.72 -9.60
CA ILE A 243 -3.08 -8.14 -8.25
C ILE A 243 -2.62 -6.68 -8.25
N VAL A 244 -1.52 -6.37 -8.94
CA VAL A 244 -1.06 -4.98 -9.09
C VAL A 244 -2.11 -4.15 -9.85
N GLY A 245 -2.69 -4.68 -10.94
CA GLY A 245 -3.79 -4.05 -11.66
C GLY A 245 -5.01 -3.78 -10.78
N GLN A 246 -5.36 -4.72 -9.91
CA GLN A 246 -6.44 -4.58 -8.93
C GLN A 246 -6.16 -3.53 -7.86
N LEU A 247 -4.91 -3.32 -7.47
CA LEU A 247 -4.55 -2.20 -6.60
C LEU A 247 -4.80 -0.86 -7.33
N PHE A 248 -4.52 -0.78 -8.64
CA PHE A 248 -4.81 0.43 -9.42
C PHE A 248 -6.31 0.69 -9.57
N ASP A 249 -7.12 -0.31 -9.94
CA ASP A 249 -8.60 -0.27 -9.98
C ASP A 249 -9.18 0.21 -8.63
N LEU A 250 -8.69 -0.34 -7.51
CA LEU A 250 -9.15 0.08 -6.20
C LEU A 250 -8.99 1.60 -5.94
N PHE A 251 -7.92 2.20 -6.50
CA PHE A 251 -7.60 3.60 -6.29
C PHE A 251 -8.17 4.53 -7.36
N ASP A 252 -8.44 4.07 -8.59
CA ASP A 252 -8.88 4.94 -9.69
C ASP A 252 -10.24 5.60 -9.42
N GLY A 253 -11.26 4.84 -8.97
CA GLY A 253 -12.58 5.35 -8.68
C GLY A 253 -12.58 6.29 -7.48
N ARG A 254 -11.65 6.09 -6.54
CA ARG A 254 -11.44 7.02 -5.42
C ARG A 254 -10.77 8.31 -5.90
N MET A 255 -9.83 8.23 -6.82
CA MET A 255 -9.21 9.41 -7.42
C MET A 255 -10.21 10.19 -8.27
N ALA A 256 -11.08 9.52 -9.03
CA ALA A 256 -12.14 10.14 -9.80
C ALA A 256 -13.13 10.94 -8.92
N ILE A 257 -13.54 10.37 -7.78
CA ILE A 257 -14.41 11.07 -6.81
C ILE A 257 -13.71 12.27 -6.18
N LYS A 258 -12.42 12.15 -5.85
CA LYS A 258 -11.68 13.16 -5.09
C LYS A 258 -11.18 14.32 -5.96
N HIS A 259 -10.74 14.01 -7.18
CA HIS A 259 -10.03 14.94 -8.05
C HIS A 259 -10.76 15.22 -9.37
N GLY A 260 -11.93 14.61 -9.58
CA GLY A 260 -12.59 14.55 -10.87
C GLY A 260 -11.96 13.50 -11.78
N GLY A 261 -12.57 13.27 -12.94
CA GLY A 261 -12.05 12.39 -13.98
C GLY A 261 -12.38 12.95 -15.36
N THR A 262 -11.83 12.33 -16.42
CA THR A 262 -12.18 12.70 -17.79
C THR A 262 -13.51 12.08 -18.21
N LYS A 263 -14.06 12.55 -19.34
CA LYS A 263 -15.28 11.98 -19.96
C LYS A 263 -15.11 10.51 -20.35
N TYR A 264 -13.89 10.10 -20.74
CA TYR A 264 -13.60 8.75 -21.23
C TYR A 264 -13.10 7.81 -20.14
N GLY A 265 -12.72 8.33 -18.97
CA GLY A 265 -12.22 7.56 -17.83
C GLY A 265 -13.08 6.33 -17.47
N PRO A 266 -14.41 6.47 -17.31
CA PRO A 266 -15.27 5.32 -17.01
C PRO A 266 -15.27 4.21 -18.08
N TYR A 267 -15.11 4.56 -19.36
CA TYR A 267 -15.03 3.56 -20.43
C TYR A 267 -13.68 2.85 -20.41
N LEU A 268 -12.60 3.59 -20.14
CA LEU A 268 -11.26 3.02 -20.01
C LEU A 268 -11.20 2.06 -18.81
N ASP A 269 -11.82 2.43 -17.70
CA ASP A 269 -11.99 1.62 -16.50
C ASP A 269 -12.72 0.30 -16.81
N ASP A 270 -13.90 0.36 -17.42
CA ASP A 270 -14.68 -0.83 -17.79
C ASP A 270 -13.89 -1.78 -18.74
N ILE A 271 -13.09 -1.22 -19.67
CA ILE A 271 -12.21 -2.00 -20.58
C ILE A 271 -11.05 -2.64 -19.80
N ALA A 272 -10.39 -1.89 -18.93
CA ALA A 272 -9.30 -2.37 -18.10
C ALA A 272 -9.76 -3.51 -17.20
N ASP A 273 -10.91 -3.35 -16.54
CA ASP A 273 -11.55 -4.36 -15.70
C ASP A 273 -11.84 -5.64 -16.47
N PHE A 274 -12.36 -5.53 -17.69
CA PHE A 274 -12.65 -6.70 -18.49
C PHE A 274 -11.38 -7.47 -18.88
N VAL A 275 -10.31 -6.77 -19.27
CA VAL A 275 -9.04 -7.40 -19.64
C VAL A 275 -8.37 -8.04 -18.43
N SER A 276 -8.29 -7.33 -17.30
CA SER A 276 -7.60 -7.78 -16.09
C SER A 276 -8.37 -8.85 -15.32
N PHE A 277 -9.70 -8.74 -15.21
CA PHE A 277 -10.50 -9.63 -14.35
C PHE A 277 -11.38 -10.62 -15.11
N GLY A 278 -11.57 -10.43 -16.42
CA GLY A 278 -12.31 -11.36 -17.28
C GLY A 278 -11.37 -12.17 -18.17
N LEU A 279 -10.70 -11.49 -19.11
CA LEU A 279 -9.88 -12.13 -20.14
C LEU A 279 -8.65 -12.82 -19.56
N SER A 280 -7.88 -12.14 -18.69
CA SER A 280 -6.63 -12.71 -18.15
C SER A 280 -6.87 -13.95 -17.29
N PRO A 281 -7.81 -13.98 -16.33
CA PRO A 281 -8.08 -15.19 -15.56
C PRO A 281 -8.68 -16.31 -16.41
N ALA A 282 -9.54 -16.00 -17.39
CA ALA A 282 -10.03 -17.00 -18.35
C ALA A 282 -8.87 -17.64 -19.12
N TYR A 283 -7.88 -16.85 -19.52
CA TYR A 283 -6.70 -17.35 -20.21
C TYR A 283 -5.81 -18.21 -19.30
N VAL A 284 -5.71 -17.87 -18.02
CA VAL A 284 -5.04 -18.72 -17.02
C VAL A 284 -5.73 -20.08 -16.89
N ILE A 285 -7.08 -20.12 -16.83
CA ILE A 285 -7.83 -21.39 -16.74
C ILE A 285 -7.50 -22.30 -17.92
N VAL A 286 -7.63 -21.81 -19.16
CA VAL A 286 -7.42 -22.65 -20.35
C VAL A 286 -5.97 -23.10 -20.49
N THR A 287 -5.00 -22.23 -20.17
CA THR A 287 -3.56 -22.52 -20.30
C THR A 287 -3.05 -23.44 -19.20
N LYS A 288 -3.69 -23.45 -18.02
CA LYS A 288 -3.40 -24.44 -16.96
C LYS A 288 -3.82 -25.87 -17.33
N GLY A 289 -4.74 -26.02 -18.29
CA GLY A 289 -5.27 -27.31 -18.71
C GLY A 289 -6.27 -27.90 -17.73
N GLY A 290 -6.54 -29.20 -17.89
CA GLY A 290 -7.59 -29.92 -17.16
C GLY A 290 -8.80 -30.24 -18.05
N SER A 291 -9.56 -31.25 -17.65
CA SER A 291 -10.58 -31.89 -18.50
C SER A 291 -11.65 -30.93 -19.04
N PHE A 292 -12.03 -29.92 -18.26
CA PHE A 292 -13.07 -28.95 -18.62
C PHE A 292 -12.56 -27.51 -18.74
N ALA A 293 -11.25 -27.32 -18.89
CA ALA A 293 -10.62 -26.00 -18.85
C ALA A 293 -11.17 -25.04 -19.92
N THR A 294 -11.31 -25.51 -21.16
CA THR A 294 -11.85 -24.70 -22.27
C THR A 294 -13.28 -24.24 -21.97
N LEU A 295 -14.16 -25.16 -21.57
CA LEU A 295 -15.57 -24.84 -21.28
C LEU A 295 -15.68 -23.81 -20.15
N PHE A 296 -14.99 -24.04 -19.03
CA PHE A 296 -15.08 -23.14 -17.88
C PHE A 296 -14.30 -21.84 -18.03
N SER A 297 -13.31 -21.79 -18.93
CA SER A 297 -12.70 -20.53 -19.38
C SER A 297 -13.73 -19.65 -20.10
N TYR A 298 -14.48 -20.21 -21.06
CA TYR A 298 -15.56 -19.48 -21.73
C TYR A 298 -16.69 -19.06 -20.79
N ILE A 299 -17.12 -19.95 -19.89
CA ILE A 299 -18.15 -19.62 -18.89
C ILE A 299 -17.67 -18.48 -17.98
N PHE A 300 -16.42 -18.52 -17.52
CA PHE A 300 -15.86 -17.46 -16.70
C PHE A 300 -15.80 -16.12 -17.45
N PHE A 301 -15.25 -16.12 -18.66
CA PHE A 301 -15.16 -14.95 -19.52
C PHE A 301 -16.52 -14.29 -19.76
N LEU A 302 -17.52 -15.08 -20.19
CA LEU A 302 -18.88 -14.60 -20.43
C LEU A 302 -19.57 -14.15 -19.14
N GLY A 303 -19.32 -14.85 -18.02
CA GLY A 303 -19.86 -14.47 -16.71
C GLY A 303 -19.37 -13.10 -16.24
N VAL A 304 -18.07 -12.80 -16.41
CA VAL A 304 -17.50 -11.48 -16.11
C VAL A 304 -18.05 -10.42 -17.05
N ALA A 305 -18.11 -10.70 -18.37
CA ALA A 305 -18.68 -9.79 -19.35
C ALA A 305 -20.12 -9.40 -18.99
N TYR A 306 -20.97 -10.41 -18.71
CA TYR A 306 -22.34 -10.22 -18.29
C TYR A 306 -22.44 -9.40 -16.99
N ARG A 307 -21.60 -9.69 -15.99
CA ARG A 307 -21.58 -8.94 -14.72
C ARG A 307 -21.26 -7.46 -14.94
N LEU A 308 -20.27 -7.14 -15.77
CA LEU A 308 -19.89 -5.76 -16.06
C LEU A 308 -21.03 -5.02 -16.79
N VAL A 309 -21.60 -5.63 -17.83
CA VAL A 309 -22.74 -5.07 -18.56
C VAL A 309 -23.94 -4.87 -17.64
N ARG A 310 -24.30 -5.85 -16.81
CA ARG A 310 -25.38 -5.74 -15.82
C ARG A 310 -25.13 -4.60 -14.84
N PHE A 311 -23.90 -4.45 -14.36
CA PHE A 311 -23.55 -3.41 -13.42
C PHE A 311 -23.77 -2.00 -14.01
N VAL A 312 -23.30 -1.76 -15.24
CA VAL A 312 -23.41 -0.47 -15.92
C VAL A 312 -24.85 -0.16 -16.35
N THR A 313 -25.56 -1.15 -16.88
CA THR A 313 -26.88 -0.95 -17.49
C THR A 313 -28.02 -0.96 -16.48
N VAL A 314 -27.93 -1.81 -15.46
CA VAL A 314 -29.02 -2.07 -14.49
C VAL A 314 -28.61 -1.62 -13.09
N ASP A 315 -27.57 -2.20 -12.50
CA ASP A 315 -27.32 -2.03 -11.06
C ASP A 315 -26.97 -0.59 -10.66
N LYS A 316 -26.27 0.17 -11.52
CA LYS A 316 -25.99 1.62 -11.28
C LYS A 316 -27.26 2.49 -11.25
N LYS A 317 -28.38 2.04 -11.85
CA LYS A 317 -29.64 2.81 -11.96
C LYS A 317 -30.71 2.39 -10.95
N ARG A 318 -30.42 1.36 -10.15
CA ARG A 318 -31.34 0.82 -9.15
C ARG A 318 -31.49 1.76 -7.97
N ILE A 319 -32.73 1.92 -7.50
CA ILE A 319 -33.07 2.73 -6.32
C ILE A 319 -33.11 1.85 -5.06
N ASP A 320 -33.27 0.54 -5.22
CA ASP A 320 -33.34 -0.46 -4.14
C ASP A 320 -31.97 -0.84 -3.54
N LEU A 321 -30.86 -0.44 -4.18
CA LEU A 321 -29.51 -0.69 -3.69
C LEU A 321 -28.93 0.51 -2.93
N PRO A 322 -28.54 0.35 -1.66
CA PRO A 322 -27.83 1.40 -0.94
C PRO A 322 -26.51 1.77 -1.62
N GLU A 323 -26.12 3.05 -1.54
CA GLU A 323 -24.85 3.51 -2.11
C GLU A 323 -23.65 2.69 -1.61
N GLY A 324 -22.79 2.26 -2.55
CA GLY A 324 -21.60 1.49 -2.23
C GLY A 324 -21.85 0.01 -1.91
N ILE A 325 -23.05 -0.51 -2.19
CA ILE A 325 -23.34 -1.94 -2.17
C ILE A 325 -23.41 -2.47 -3.60
N PHE A 326 -22.77 -3.62 -3.84
CA PHE A 326 -22.88 -4.37 -5.09
C PHE A 326 -23.96 -5.45 -4.98
N ASN A 327 -24.67 -5.67 -6.09
CA ASN A 327 -25.54 -6.82 -6.33
C ASN A 327 -24.71 -7.91 -7.01
N GLY A 328 -24.36 -8.96 -6.28
CA GLY A 328 -23.39 -9.97 -6.70
C GLY A 328 -21.94 -9.61 -6.34
N LEU A 329 -21.06 -10.60 -6.40
CA LEU A 329 -19.63 -10.42 -6.13
C LEU A 329 -18.98 -9.53 -7.21
N PRO A 330 -18.10 -8.56 -6.86
CA PRO A 330 -17.43 -7.75 -7.87
C PRO A 330 -16.36 -8.55 -8.63
N SER A 331 -16.15 -8.26 -9.92
CA SER A 331 -15.24 -9.01 -10.79
C SER A 331 -13.79 -9.07 -10.30
N PRO A 332 -13.21 -8.02 -9.67
CA PRO A 332 -11.88 -8.15 -9.09
C PRO A 332 -11.82 -9.26 -8.02
N ALA A 333 -12.83 -9.35 -7.15
CA ALA A 333 -12.92 -10.43 -6.16
C ALA A 333 -13.19 -11.79 -6.81
N GLY A 334 -14.04 -11.85 -7.84
CA GLY A 334 -14.28 -13.07 -8.62
C GLY A 334 -13.01 -13.61 -9.30
N ALA A 335 -12.19 -12.72 -9.85
CA ALA A 335 -10.89 -13.06 -10.43
C ALA A 335 -9.94 -13.65 -9.38
N LEU A 336 -9.85 -13.05 -8.18
CA LEU A 336 -8.99 -13.57 -7.11
C LEU A 336 -9.34 -15.00 -6.67
N ILE A 337 -10.62 -15.39 -6.68
CA ILE A 337 -11.01 -16.78 -6.37
C ILE A 337 -10.35 -17.75 -7.36
N VAL A 338 -10.44 -17.46 -8.65
CA VAL A 338 -9.89 -18.31 -9.72
C VAL A 338 -8.37 -18.27 -9.74
N LEU A 339 -7.78 -17.08 -9.68
CA LEU A 339 -6.33 -16.90 -9.73
C LEU A 339 -5.64 -17.50 -8.51
N GLY A 340 -6.21 -17.32 -7.31
CA GLY A 340 -5.71 -17.95 -6.09
C GLY A 340 -5.76 -19.48 -6.19
N ALA A 341 -6.88 -20.04 -6.68
CA ALA A 341 -7.02 -21.48 -6.89
C ALA A 341 -6.03 -22.02 -7.94
N ALA A 342 -5.75 -21.27 -9.01
CA ALA A 342 -4.81 -21.65 -10.08
C ALA A 342 -3.37 -21.90 -9.59
N LEU A 343 -3.02 -21.41 -8.41
CA LEU A 343 -1.71 -21.63 -7.78
C LEU A 343 -1.72 -22.73 -6.71
N CYS A 344 -2.88 -23.06 -6.14
CA CYS A 344 -2.98 -23.99 -5.01
C CYS A 344 -3.52 -25.37 -5.37
N VAL A 345 -4.32 -25.45 -6.44
CA VAL A 345 -5.17 -26.61 -6.70
C VAL A 345 -4.79 -27.24 -8.06
N PRO A 346 -4.90 -28.58 -8.21
CA PRO A 346 -4.71 -29.23 -9.50
C PRO A 346 -5.64 -28.68 -10.59
N PRO A 347 -5.23 -28.72 -11.88
CA PRO A 347 -6.01 -28.15 -12.98
C PRO A 347 -7.45 -28.69 -13.09
N ASP A 348 -7.66 -29.97 -12.79
CA ASP A 348 -8.97 -30.63 -12.86
C ASP A 348 -9.99 -30.14 -11.83
N TRP A 349 -9.59 -29.32 -10.86
CA TRP A 349 -10.52 -28.72 -9.88
C TRP A 349 -10.77 -27.24 -10.16
N LEU A 350 -10.05 -26.61 -11.10
CA LEU A 350 -10.20 -25.17 -11.37
C LEU A 350 -11.57 -24.81 -11.91
N TRP A 351 -12.23 -25.73 -12.62
CA TRP A 351 -13.59 -25.51 -13.12
C TRP A 351 -14.58 -25.27 -11.97
N SER A 352 -14.41 -25.92 -10.81
CA SER A 352 -15.30 -25.74 -9.66
C SER A 352 -15.16 -24.34 -9.07
N PHE A 353 -13.94 -23.82 -8.99
CA PHE A 353 -13.68 -22.45 -8.53
C PHE A 353 -14.17 -21.39 -9.53
N ALA A 354 -14.01 -21.65 -10.83
CA ALA A 354 -14.58 -20.80 -11.88
C ALA A 354 -16.12 -20.77 -11.81
N ALA A 355 -16.76 -21.93 -11.66
CA ALA A 355 -18.21 -22.05 -11.48
C ALA A 355 -18.71 -21.28 -10.25
N LEU A 356 -18.05 -21.48 -9.10
CA LEU A 356 -18.36 -20.77 -7.86
C LEU A 356 -18.23 -19.27 -8.03
N SER A 357 -17.13 -18.80 -8.63
CA SER A 357 -16.88 -17.39 -8.86
C SER A 357 -17.97 -16.76 -9.73
N VAL A 358 -18.31 -17.38 -10.87
CA VAL A 358 -19.39 -16.92 -11.76
C VAL A 358 -20.74 -16.93 -11.05
N GLY A 359 -21.06 -18.01 -10.32
CA GLY A 359 -22.28 -18.12 -9.54
C GLY A 359 -22.42 -16.97 -8.54
N LEU A 360 -21.36 -16.64 -7.80
CA LEU A 360 -21.35 -15.52 -6.86
C LEU A 360 -21.46 -14.16 -7.55
N MET A 361 -20.80 -13.95 -8.68
CA MET A 361 -20.88 -12.71 -9.46
C MET A 361 -22.28 -12.46 -10.02
N ILE A 362 -22.93 -13.51 -10.54
CA ILE A 362 -24.26 -13.41 -11.15
C ILE A 362 -25.38 -13.44 -10.09
N SER A 363 -25.12 -13.97 -8.90
CA SER A 363 -26.10 -14.01 -7.80
C SER A 363 -26.62 -12.64 -7.38
N HIS A 364 -27.73 -12.65 -6.64
CA HIS A 364 -28.30 -11.47 -5.96
C HIS A 364 -27.75 -11.24 -4.55
N ILE A 365 -26.64 -11.91 -4.20
CA ILE A 365 -26.02 -11.75 -2.89
C ILE A 365 -25.35 -10.37 -2.84
N ARG A 366 -25.71 -9.56 -1.85
CA ARG A 366 -25.17 -8.21 -1.69
C ARG A 366 -23.75 -8.27 -1.11
N PHE A 367 -22.85 -7.38 -1.57
CA PHE A 367 -21.51 -7.22 -1.01
C PHE A 367 -21.14 -5.74 -0.89
N ALA A 368 -20.49 -5.34 0.20
CA ALA A 368 -20.01 -3.97 0.35
C ALA A 368 -18.81 -3.68 -0.57
N HIS A 369 -18.81 -2.51 -1.20
CA HIS A 369 -17.69 -2.02 -2.00
C HIS A 369 -16.49 -1.73 -1.09
N PHE A 370 -15.36 -2.39 -1.37
CA PHE A 370 -14.16 -2.28 -0.54
C PHE A 370 -13.66 -0.83 -0.45
N GLY A 371 -13.37 -0.19 -1.59
CA GLY A 371 -12.86 1.19 -1.64
C GLY A 371 -13.81 2.28 -1.12
N ARG A 372 -15.14 2.17 -1.36
CA ARG A 372 -16.12 3.21 -1.01
C ARG A 372 -16.69 3.09 0.39
N VAL A 373 -16.84 1.86 0.91
CA VAL A 373 -17.46 1.62 2.23
C VAL A 373 -16.40 1.23 3.26
N ILE A 374 -15.67 0.13 3.03
CA ILE A 374 -14.75 -0.44 4.01
C ILE A 374 -13.57 0.51 4.24
N LEU A 375 -12.91 0.92 3.16
CA LEU A 375 -11.70 1.73 3.21
C LEU A 375 -11.94 3.16 3.73
N LYS A 376 -13.16 3.71 3.63
CA LYS A 376 -13.50 5.04 4.19
C LYS A 376 -13.66 5.01 5.71
N ARG A 377 -13.98 3.85 6.30
CA ARG A 377 -14.13 3.69 7.75
C ARG A 377 -12.79 3.48 8.47
N ILE A 378 -11.73 3.17 7.73
CA ILE A 378 -10.39 2.97 8.27
C ILE A 378 -9.76 4.34 8.59
N PRO A 379 -9.33 4.59 9.85
CA PRO A 379 -8.61 5.81 10.22
C PRO A 379 -7.37 6.02 9.36
N LYS A 380 -7.04 7.28 9.01
CA LYS A 380 -5.89 7.60 8.14
C LYS A 380 -4.55 6.98 8.59
N PRO A 381 -4.17 7.00 9.88
CA PRO A 381 -2.92 6.36 10.31
C PRO A 381 -2.92 4.85 10.03
N LEU A 382 -4.05 4.19 10.31
CA LEU A 382 -4.21 2.76 10.07
C LEU A 382 -4.15 2.42 8.57
N PHE A 383 -4.73 3.26 7.70
CA PHE A 383 -4.64 3.10 6.25
C PHE A 383 -3.19 3.08 5.73
N PHE A 384 -2.35 3.99 6.22
CA PHE A 384 -0.95 4.03 5.81
C PHE A 384 -0.16 2.83 6.33
N LEU A 385 -0.41 2.43 7.59
CA LEU A 385 0.21 1.24 8.19
C LEU A 385 -0.19 -0.05 7.46
N THR A 386 -1.47 -0.24 7.14
CA THR A 386 -1.93 -1.43 6.39
C THR A 386 -1.37 -1.45 4.97
N SER A 387 -1.25 -0.29 4.31
CA SER A 387 -0.62 -0.20 2.99
C SER A 387 0.87 -0.58 3.03
N ALA A 388 1.61 -0.08 4.02
CA ALA A 388 3.02 -0.45 4.23
C ALA A 388 3.17 -1.95 4.50
N PHE A 389 2.30 -2.51 5.36
CA PHE A 389 2.28 -3.94 5.67
C PHE A 389 2.03 -4.80 4.42
N ILE A 390 1.07 -4.42 3.57
CA ILE A 390 0.79 -5.13 2.31
C ILE A 390 2.04 -5.17 1.41
N ILE A 391 2.77 -4.06 1.30
CA ILE A 391 3.97 -3.98 0.46
C ILE A 391 5.10 -4.86 1.00
N ILE A 392 5.35 -4.83 2.32
CA ILE A 392 6.34 -5.70 2.97
C ILE A 392 5.95 -7.17 2.78
N PHE A 393 4.66 -7.48 2.91
CA PHE A 393 4.15 -8.83 2.76
C PHE A 393 4.27 -9.34 1.31
N ILE A 394 4.02 -8.49 0.32
CA ILE A 394 4.30 -8.78 -1.09
C ILE A 394 5.79 -9.06 -1.30
N ALA A 395 6.67 -8.23 -0.75
CA ALA A 395 8.13 -8.42 -0.84
C ALA A 395 8.56 -9.78 -0.25
N PHE A 396 7.97 -10.17 0.88
CA PHE A 396 8.17 -11.50 1.48
C PHE A 396 7.78 -12.64 0.54
N ILE A 397 6.62 -12.54 -0.13
CA ILE A 397 6.19 -13.55 -1.11
C ILE A 397 7.17 -13.62 -2.28
N LEU A 398 7.54 -12.47 -2.85
CA LEU A 398 8.49 -12.41 -3.96
C LEU A 398 9.84 -13.02 -3.58
N LYS A 399 10.28 -12.82 -2.34
CA LYS A 399 11.52 -13.42 -1.82
C LYS A 399 11.45 -14.93 -1.71
N THR A 400 10.38 -15.44 -1.11
CA THR A 400 10.21 -16.88 -0.86
C THR A 400 9.95 -17.67 -2.14
N LYS A 401 9.52 -17.01 -3.23
CA LYS A 401 9.20 -17.62 -4.54
C LYS A 401 8.22 -18.80 -4.43
N ASN A 402 7.44 -18.86 -3.35
CA ASN A 402 6.50 -19.96 -3.11
C ASN A 402 5.13 -19.61 -3.70
N ALA A 403 4.85 -20.16 -4.89
CA ALA A 403 3.61 -19.91 -5.62
C ALA A 403 2.36 -20.41 -4.87
N GLN A 404 2.44 -21.52 -4.15
CA GLN A 404 1.30 -22.05 -3.40
C GLN A 404 0.94 -21.15 -2.21
N MET A 405 1.95 -20.68 -1.47
CA MET A 405 1.75 -19.72 -0.39
C MET A 405 1.10 -18.42 -0.90
N PHE A 406 1.53 -17.96 -2.07
CA PHE A 406 0.91 -16.81 -2.73
C PHE A 406 -0.57 -17.07 -3.06
N GLY A 407 -0.90 -18.23 -3.62
CA GLY A 407 -2.28 -18.63 -3.89
C GLY A 407 -3.15 -18.69 -2.63
N TYR A 408 -2.65 -19.28 -1.54
CA TYR A 408 -3.39 -19.37 -0.28
C TYR A 408 -3.66 -17.99 0.32
N LEU A 409 -2.71 -17.07 0.19
CA LEU A 409 -2.93 -15.69 0.60
C LEU A 409 -4.07 -15.05 -0.18
N ILE A 410 -4.07 -15.19 -1.50
CA ILE A 410 -5.10 -14.62 -2.37
C ILE A 410 -6.48 -15.14 -1.95
N LEU A 411 -6.58 -16.46 -1.74
CA LEU A 411 -7.81 -17.11 -1.29
C LEU A 411 -8.24 -16.65 0.11
N LEU A 412 -7.30 -16.49 1.04
CA LEU A 412 -7.57 -15.94 2.37
C LEU A 412 -8.08 -14.49 2.27
N ALA A 413 -7.41 -13.64 1.49
CA ALA A 413 -7.75 -12.24 1.32
C ALA A 413 -9.16 -12.06 0.73
N VAL A 414 -9.50 -12.81 -0.33
CA VAL A 414 -10.84 -12.75 -0.93
C VAL A 414 -11.91 -13.31 0.02
N THR A 415 -11.59 -14.36 0.79
CA THR A 415 -12.51 -14.92 1.79
C THR A 415 -12.79 -13.91 2.90
N LEU A 416 -11.75 -13.28 3.45
CA LEU A 416 -11.89 -12.20 4.44
C LEU A 416 -12.68 -11.02 3.87
N TYR A 417 -12.46 -10.65 2.62
CA TYR A 417 -13.26 -9.62 1.94
C TYR A 417 -14.74 -10.02 1.84
N MET A 418 -15.06 -11.26 1.44
CA MET A 418 -16.44 -11.73 1.34
C MET A 418 -17.14 -11.71 2.71
N ILE A 419 -16.45 -12.11 3.78
CA ILE A 419 -16.98 -12.08 5.15
C ILE A 419 -17.19 -10.63 5.62
N ALA A 420 -16.16 -9.80 5.54
CA ALA A 420 -16.21 -8.40 5.96
C ALA A 420 -17.24 -7.60 5.14
N GLY A 421 -17.27 -7.82 3.83
CA GLY A 421 -18.19 -7.17 2.90
C GLY A 421 -19.66 -7.45 3.20
N ARG A 422 -19.98 -8.59 3.84
CA ARG A 422 -21.32 -8.87 4.36
C ARG A 422 -21.60 -8.25 5.72
N TRP A 423 -20.57 -8.08 6.56
CA TRP A 423 -20.72 -7.48 7.89
C TRP A 423 -20.92 -5.96 7.83
N PHE A 424 -20.32 -5.29 6.85
CA PHE A 424 -20.43 -3.84 6.66
C PHE A 424 -21.69 -3.37 5.90
N GLN A 425 -22.67 -4.25 5.68
CA GLN A 425 -23.94 -3.89 5.03
C GLN A 425 -24.80 -2.99 5.93
N PRO A 426 -25.22 -1.79 5.46
CA PRO A 426 -26.23 -0.99 6.15
C PRO A 426 -27.52 -1.81 6.31
N GLY A 427 -28.05 -1.90 7.53
CA GLY A 427 -29.33 -2.59 7.84
C GLY A 427 -29.22 -3.97 8.51
N ARG A 428 -28.02 -4.54 8.67
CA ARG A 428 -27.85 -5.83 9.39
C ARG A 428 -27.58 -5.68 10.90
N ARG A 429 -27.49 -4.45 11.41
CA ARG A 429 -27.34 -4.14 12.85
C ARG A 429 -28.68 -3.88 13.56
N SER A 430 -29.80 -4.09 12.88
CA SER A 430 -31.16 -3.88 13.40
C SER A 430 -32.01 -5.14 13.25
N ALA A 431 -31.43 -6.31 13.53
CA ALA A 431 -32.12 -7.59 13.65
C ALA A 431 -31.43 -8.43 14.74
#